data_AF-A0A8K0CJH4-F1
#
_entry.id   AF-A0A8K0CJH4-F1
#
_cell.length_a   1.000
_cell.length_b   1.000
_cell.length_c   1.000
_cell.angle_alpha   90.00
_cell.angle_beta   90.00
_cell.angle_gamma   90.00
#
_symmetry.space_group_name_H-M   'P 1'
#
loop_
_entity.id
_entity.type
_entity.pdbx_description
1 polymer ?
#
loop_
_entity_poly.entity_id
_entity_poly.type
_entity_poly.pdbx_seq_one_letter_code
_entity_poly.pdbx_strand_id
1 'polypeptide(L)'
;MTARNVRCLAYQLSDKNGIKHPFSKSKQAAGSPEATSVARARAFNKPVVTKFYILLKVEVIKKKIPAHCIFNVNETFLNTVLGKDSKVVVQTGRKQVARITSAERGLTTTAVI
;
A
#
# COMPACT_ATOMS: atom_id res chain seq x y z
N MET A 1 -12.99 18.42 -13.54
CA MET A 1 -13.30 16.98 -13.58
C MET A 1 -13.02 16.36 -12.22
N THR A 2 -14.00 15.70 -11.60
CA THR A 2 -13.83 15.08 -10.27
C THR A 2 -13.28 13.66 -10.40
N ALA A 3 -12.53 13.15 -9.42
CA ALA A 3 -11.97 11.78 -9.41
C ALA A 3 -13.02 10.67 -9.60
N ARG A 4 -14.32 10.95 -9.35
CA ARG A 4 -15.43 10.05 -9.68
C ARG A 4 -15.70 9.95 -11.19
N ASN A 5 -15.71 11.08 -11.88
CA ASN A 5 -16.01 11.14 -13.31
C ASN A 5 -14.91 10.46 -14.12
N VAL A 6 -13.64 10.63 -13.72
CA VAL A 6 -12.50 9.93 -14.34
C VAL A 6 -12.63 8.41 -14.23
N ARG A 7 -13.19 7.91 -13.12
CA ARG A 7 -13.37 6.46 -12.89
C ARG A 7 -14.54 5.86 -13.64
N CYS A 8 -15.66 6.58 -13.70
CA CYS A 8 -16.79 6.17 -14.54
C CYS A 8 -16.40 6.21 -16.02
N LEU A 9 -15.67 7.25 -16.44
CA LEU A 9 -15.15 7.35 -17.80
C LEU A 9 -14.20 6.18 -18.12
N ALA A 10 -13.26 5.85 -17.22
CA ALA A 10 -12.36 4.72 -17.41
C ALA A 10 -13.10 3.36 -17.54
N TYR A 11 -14.18 3.16 -16.78
CA TYR A 11 -15.04 1.98 -16.92
C TYR A 11 -15.71 1.97 -18.30
N GLN A 12 -16.38 3.06 -18.67
CA GLN A 12 -17.08 3.18 -19.96
C GLN A 12 -16.15 3.00 -21.16
N LEU A 13 -14.94 3.56 -21.11
CA LEU A 13 -13.95 3.44 -22.18
C LEU A 13 -13.46 2.00 -22.32
N SER A 14 -13.25 1.31 -21.20
CA SER A 14 -12.78 -0.08 -21.21
C SER A 14 -13.87 -1.05 -21.69
N ASP A 15 -15.13 -0.80 -21.33
CA ASP A 15 -16.29 -1.58 -21.78
C ASP A 15 -16.57 -1.36 -23.27
N LYS A 16 -16.54 -0.09 -23.73
CA LYS A 16 -16.67 0.26 -25.16
C LYS A 16 -15.55 -0.30 -26.02
N ASN A 17 -14.33 -0.37 -25.50
CA ASN A 17 -13.17 -0.91 -26.22
C ASN A 17 -13.04 -2.43 -26.08
N GLY A 18 -13.95 -3.11 -25.38
CA GLY A 18 -13.89 -4.57 -25.19
C GLY A 18 -12.66 -5.05 -24.41
N ILE A 19 -12.01 -4.17 -23.63
CA ILE A 19 -10.79 -4.49 -22.90
C ILE A 19 -11.17 -5.22 -21.61
N LYS A 20 -10.67 -6.45 -21.43
CA LYS A 20 -10.88 -7.21 -20.18
C LYS A 20 -10.32 -6.44 -18.99
N HIS A 21 -11.18 -6.07 -18.05
CA HIS A 21 -10.81 -5.22 -16.90
C HIS A 21 -11.36 -5.74 -15.56
N PRO A 22 -10.71 -5.45 -14.42
CA PRO A 22 -11.13 -5.91 -13.10
C PRO A 22 -12.14 -4.98 -12.42
N PHE A 23 -12.67 -3.97 -13.14
CA PHE A 23 -13.60 -3.01 -12.56
C PHE A 23 -14.94 -3.64 -12.17
N SER A 24 -15.54 -3.13 -11.09
CA SER A 24 -16.80 -3.63 -10.56
C SER A 24 -17.97 -3.29 -11.49
N LYS A 25 -18.65 -4.32 -12.03
CA LYS A 25 -19.84 -4.15 -12.89
C LYS A 25 -21.01 -3.48 -12.17
N SER A 26 -21.21 -3.76 -10.89
CA SER A 26 -22.27 -3.14 -10.08
C SER A 26 -22.01 -1.67 -9.77
N LYS A 27 -20.74 -1.26 -9.62
CA LYS A 27 -20.35 0.11 -9.31
C LYS A 27 -19.97 0.95 -10.54
N GLN A 28 -19.84 0.32 -11.72
CA GLN A 28 -19.44 0.93 -13.00
C GLN A 28 -18.28 1.92 -12.88
N ALA A 29 -17.28 1.58 -12.05
CA ALA A 29 -16.17 2.46 -11.72
C ALA A 29 -14.95 1.68 -11.22
N ALA A 30 -13.76 2.27 -11.39
CA ALA A 30 -12.51 1.75 -10.84
C ALA A 30 -12.45 1.82 -9.30
N GLY A 31 -11.66 0.92 -8.71
CA GLY A 31 -11.58 0.61 -7.27
C GLY A 31 -10.94 1.68 -6.39
N SER A 32 -10.84 1.40 -5.08
CA SER A 32 -10.14 2.25 -4.12
C SER A 32 -8.67 1.88 -4.01
N PRO A 33 -7.75 2.85 -4.01
CA PRO A 33 -6.38 2.60 -3.57
C PRO A 33 -6.35 2.41 -2.05
N GLU A 34 -5.34 1.69 -1.57
CA GLU A 34 -4.99 1.56 -0.16
C GLU A 34 -4.26 2.83 0.31
N ALA A 35 -4.61 3.38 1.48
CA ALA A 35 -3.84 4.45 2.10
C ALA A 35 -2.43 3.97 2.44
N THR A 36 -1.42 4.63 1.89
CA THR A 36 -0.01 4.31 2.15
C THR A 36 0.76 5.59 2.49
N SER A 37 1.54 5.57 3.56
CA SER A 37 2.37 6.73 3.94
C SER A 37 3.54 6.94 2.97
N VAL A 38 4.02 8.17 2.85
CA VAL A 38 5.21 8.53 2.06
C VAL A 38 6.42 7.68 2.50
N ALA A 39 6.60 7.52 3.82
CA ALA A 39 7.68 6.73 4.39
C ALA A 39 7.64 5.27 3.90
N ARG A 40 6.45 4.64 3.89
CA ARG A 40 6.27 3.27 3.39
C ARG A 40 6.58 3.18 1.90
N ALA A 41 6.10 4.14 1.09
CA ALA A 41 6.39 4.17 -0.35
C ALA A 41 7.90 4.32 -0.66
N ARG A 42 8.65 5.04 0.19
CA ARG A 42 10.11 5.19 0.04
C ARG A 42 10.90 3.98 0.55
N ALA A 43 10.44 3.34 1.62
CA ALA A 43 11.13 2.21 2.24
C ALA A 43 10.95 0.89 1.47
N PHE A 44 9.77 0.66 0.88
CA PHE A 44 9.44 -0.60 0.19
C PHE A 44 9.89 -0.61 -1.28
N ASN A 45 11.17 -0.29 -1.52
CA ASN A 45 11.80 -0.36 -2.83
C ASN A 45 12.73 -1.58 -2.93
N LYS A 46 12.77 -2.27 -4.07
CA LYS A 46 13.64 -3.45 -4.29
C LYS A 46 15.10 -3.25 -3.83
N PRO A 47 15.81 -2.16 -4.20
CA PRO A 47 17.18 -1.96 -3.73
C PRO A 47 17.28 -1.72 -2.22
N VAL A 48 16.30 -1.04 -1.61
CA VAL A 48 16.28 -0.74 -0.17
C VAL A 48 16.04 -2.02 0.64
N VAL A 49 15.04 -2.79 0.25
CA VAL A 49 14.72 -4.09 0.88
C VAL A 49 15.88 -5.07 0.73
N THR A 50 16.53 -5.10 -0.43
CA THR A 50 17.70 -5.97 -0.65
C THR A 50 18.86 -5.60 0.28
N LYS A 51 19.19 -4.30 0.39
CA LYS A 51 20.23 -3.82 1.31
C LYS A 51 19.90 -4.16 2.76
N PHE A 52 18.64 -3.98 3.18
CA PHE A 52 18.19 -4.33 4.52
C PHE A 52 18.45 -5.80 4.86
N TYR A 53 18.04 -6.73 3.99
CA TYR A 53 18.25 -8.17 4.23
C TYR A 53 19.72 -8.59 4.19
N ILE A 54 20.56 -7.92 3.38
CA ILE A 54 22.01 -8.16 3.39
C ILE A 54 22.60 -7.80 4.76
N LEU A 55 22.28 -6.61 5.27
CA LEU A 55 22.75 -6.16 6.59
C LEU A 55 22.24 -7.06 7.71
N LEU A 56 20.96 -7.45 7.65
CA LEU A 56 20.37 -8.36 8.62
C LEU A 56 21.11 -9.71 8.66
N LYS A 57 21.41 -10.30 7.50
CA LYS A 57 22.16 -11.57 7.44
C LYS A 57 23.54 -11.45 8.07
N VAL A 58 24.27 -10.37 7.77
CA VAL A 58 25.60 -10.12 8.34
C VAL A 58 25.53 -10.07 9.87
N GLU A 59 24.57 -9.33 10.41
CA GLU A 59 24.45 -9.12 11.85
C GLU A 59 23.96 -10.37 12.58
N VAL A 60 23.04 -11.13 11.99
CA VAL A 60 22.56 -12.43 12.52
C VAL A 60 23.70 -13.44 12.59
N ILE A 61 24.54 -13.52 11.56
CA ILE A 61 25.72 -14.41 11.54
C ILE A 61 26.74 -13.97 12.59
N LYS A 62 27.03 -12.66 12.68
CA LYS A 62 28.00 -12.10 13.63
C LYS A 62 27.61 -12.36 15.08
N LYS A 63 26.32 -12.20 15.41
CA LYS A 63 25.79 -12.39 16.77
C LYS A 63 25.37 -13.84 17.07
N LYS A 64 25.43 -14.74 16.08
CA LYS A 64 24.99 -16.14 16.19
C LYS A 64 23.61 -16.28 16.84
N ILE A 65 22.66 -15.45 16.41
CA ILE A 65 21.32 -15.43 16.99
C ILE A 65 20.63 -16.76 16.66
N PRO A 66 20.27 -17.59 17.66
CA PRO A 66 19.59 -18.84 17.41
C PRO A 66 18.12 -18.58 17.05
N ALA A 67 17.51 -19.49 16.30
CA ALA A 67 16.14 -19.31 15.78
C ALA A 67 15.09 -19.08 16.88
N HIS A 68 15.32 -19.61 18.09
CA HIS A 68 14.41 -19.43 19.23
C HIS A 68 14.44 -18.03 19.86
N CYS A 69 15.38 -17.16 19.46
CA CYS A 69 15.43 -15.75 19.87
C CYS A 69 14.84 -14.80 18.82
N ILE A 70 14.29 -15.34 17.73
CA ILE A 70 13.61 -14.55 16.70
C ILE A 70 12.12 -14.51 17.04
N PHE A 71 11.69 -13.40 17.63
CA PHE A 71 10.29 -13.16 17.93
C PHE A 71 9.63 -12.43 16.77
N ASN A 72 8.42 -12.85 16.39
CA ASN A 72 7.61 -12.09 15.45
C ASN A 72 6.99 -10.91 16.19
N VAL A 73 7.44 -9.71 15.88
CA VAL A 73 6.94 -8.48 16.48
C VAL A 73 5.98 -7.84 15.50
N ASN A 74 4.71 -7.69 15.89
CA ASN A 74 3.71 -7.06 15.04
C ASN A 74 3.44 -5.63 15.54
N GLU A 75 3.92 -4.63 14.78
CA GLU A 75 3.54 -3.23 15.03
C GLU A 75 2.10 -2.98 14.57
N THR A 76 1.23 -2.59 15.50
CA THR A 76 -0.12 -2.15 15.16
C THR A 76 -0.15 -0.63 15.11
N PHE A 77 -0.29 -0.07 13.91
CA PHE A 77 -0.38 1.37 13.69
C PHE A 77 -1.82 1.85 13.95
N LEU A 78 -2.07 2.45 15.12
CA LEU A 78 -3.36 3.07 15.45
C LEU A 78 -3.37 4.50 14.93
N ASN A 79 -4.04 4.74 13.79
CA ASN A 79 -4.22 6.09 13.25
C ASN A 79 -5.56 6.66 13.70
N THR A 80 -5.56 7.82 14.35
CA THR A 80 -6.79 8.51 14.83
C THR A 80 -7.52 9.28 13.72
N VAL A 81 -6.89 9.47 12.55
CA VAL A 81 -7.48 10.19 11.42
C VAL A 81 -7.95 9.22 10.33
N LEU A 82 -9.23 8.85 10.39
CA LEU A 82 -9.93 8.06 9.36
C LEU A 82 -10.35 8.96 8.18
N GLY A 83 -9.38 9.32 7.34
CA GLY A 83 -9.68 9.87 6.02
C GLY A 83 -10.10 8.74 5.06
N LYS A 84 -11.39 8.68 4.69
CA LYS A 84 -11.85 7.72 3.67
C LYS A 84 -11.06 7.90 2.38
N ASP A 85 -10.48 6.83 1.85
CA ASP A 85 -9.70 6.92 0.61
C ASP A 85 -10.59 7.24 -0.59
N SER A 86 -10.18 8.28 -1.32
CA SER A 86 -10.75 8.60 -2.61
C SER A 86 -10.37 7.50 -3.60
N LYS A 87 -11.37 6.92 -4.26
CA LYS A 87 -11.20 5.90 -5.29
C LYS A 87 -10.37 6.39 -6.50
N VAL A 88 -9.55 5.53 -7.13
CA VAL A 88 -8.56 5.89 -8.19
C VAL A 88 -8.62 4.90 -9.38
N VAL A 89 -8.25 5.36 -10.58
CA VAL A 89 -8.12 4.52 -11.81
C VAL A 89 -6.72 3.92 -11.90
N VAL A 90 -6.61 2.65 -12.28
CA VAL A 90 -5.33 1.92 -12.33
C VAL A 90 -5.33 0.89 -13.44
N GLN A 91 -4.14 0.58 -13.98
CA GLN A 91 -3.96 -0.44 -15.00
C GLN A 91 -4.38 -1.84 -14.51
N THR A 92 -5.10 -2.57 -15.36
CA THR A 92 -5.50 -3.96 -15.13
C THR A 92 -4.30 -4.83 -14.76
N GLY A 93 -4.40 -5.57 -13.65
CA GLY A 93 -3.35 -6.48 -13.16
C GLY A 93 -2.50 -5.94 -11.99
N ARG A 94 -2.54 -4.64 -11.70
CA ARG A 94 -1.87 -4.08 -10.51
C ARG A 94 -2.75 -4.21 -9.27
N LYS A 95 -2.38 -5.12 -8.37
CA LYS A 95 -3.10 -5.40 -7.10
C LYS A 95 -2.76 -4.42 -5.98
N GLN A 96 -1.53 -3.90 -5.94
CA GLN A 96 -1.11 -2.91 -4.95
C GLN A 96 -1.19 -1.52 -5.56
N VAL A 97 -2.15 -0.73 -5.09
CA VAL A 97 -2.38 0.63 -5.56
C VAL A 97 -2.49 1.49 -4.33
N ALA A 98 -1.46 2.28 -4.11
CA ALA A 98 -1.28 3.06 -2.90
C ALA A 98 -1.56 4.53 -3.18
N ARG A 99 -2.41 5.17 -2.37
CA ARG A 99 -2.48 6.64 -2.33
C ARG A 99 -1.47 7.13 -1.32
N ILE A 100 -0.62 8.06 -1.71
CA ILE A 100 0.24 8.77 -0.76
C ILE A 100 -0.66 9.61 0.14
N THR A 101 -0.84 9.16 1.38
CA THR A 101 -1.55 9.92 2.40
C THR A 101 -0.51 10.68 3.22
N SER A 102 -0.53 12.01 3.14
CA SER A 102 0.24 12.86 4.04
C SER A 102 -0.37 12.75 5.43
N ALA A 103 0.38 12.18 6.37
CA ALA A 103 -0.03 12.05 7.76
C ALA A 103 0.99 12.79 8.63
N GLU A 104 0.78 14.09 8.78
CA GLU A 104 1.48 14.92 9.78
C GLU A 104 0.49 15.79 10.56
N ARG A 105 -0.71 15.28 10.85
CA ARG A 105 -1.61 15.89 11.84
C ARG A 105 -2.26 14.82 12.70
N GLY A 106 -1.55 14.42 13.76
CA GLY A 106 -2.04 13.52 14.80
C GLY A 106 -0.90 12.85 15.57
N LEU A 107 -1.03 12.73 16.90
CA LEU A 107 -0.16 11.86 17.69
C LEU A 107 -0.31 10.43 17.18
N THR A 108 0.82 9.81 16.82
CA THR A 108 0.87 8.40 16.44
C THR A 108 1.31 7.60 17.65
N THR A 109 0.46 6.73 18.16
CA THR A 109 0.82 5.79 19.23
C THR A 109 1.13 4.44 18.61
N THR A 110 2.37 3.99 18.75
CA THR A 110 2.81 2.67 18.29
C THR A 110 2.66 1.68 19.44
N ALA A 111 1.83 0.66 19.26
CA ALA A 111 1.78 -0.50 20.15
C ALA A 111 2.58 -1.64 19.52
N VAL A 112 3.43 -2.27 20.33
CA VAL A 112 4.27 -3.41 19.95
C VAL A 112 3.77 -4.62 20.74
N ILE A 113 3.38 -5.69 20.05
CA ILE A 113 2.95 -6.98 20.63
C ILE A 113 3.85 -8.07 20.08
#